data_AF-A0AA43XLD6-F1
#
_entry.id   AF-A0AA43XLD6-F1
#
_cell.length_a   1.000
_cell.length_b   1.000
_cell.length_c   1.000
_cell.angle_alpha   90.00
_cell.angle_beta   90.00
_cell.angle_gamma   90.00
#
_symmetry.space_group_name_H-M   'P 1'
#
loop_
_entity.id
_entity.type
_entity.pdbx_description
1 polymer ?
#
loop_
_entity_poly.entity_id
_entity_poly.type
_entity_poly.pdbx_seq_one_letter_code
_entity_poly.pdbx_strand_id
1 'polypeptide(L)'
;MMIRVDESFEEVHGIIRSRWIPEILDSIKAGNHSYGEILDSIDYISGTELNRKLNLLVEKRALEKREESNRSHYDVLELGEDLHHIFYHLVELKEKYF
;
A
#
# COMPACT_ATOMS: atom_id res chain seq x y z
N MET A 1 -23.43 6.78 -11.85
CA MET A 1 -22.16 6.64 -12.58
C MET A 1 -22.14 5.27 -13.24
N MET A 2 -21.82 5.17 -14.54
CA MET A 2 -21.63 3.89 -15.22
C MET A 2 -20.16 3.49 -15.06
N ILE A 3 -19.90 2.28 -14.54
CA ILE A 3 -18.53 1.78 -14.44
C ILE A 3 -18.00 1.56 -15.86
N ARG A 4 -16.86 2.16 -16.17
CA ARG A 4 -16.13 1.93 -17.41
C ARG A 4 -14.78 1.32 -17.07
N VAL A 5 -14.47 0.23 -17.74
CA VAL A 5 -13.15 -0.38 -17.69
C VAL A 5 -12.34 0.26 -18.80
N ASP A 6 -11.52 1.23 -18.41
CA ASP A 6 -10.55 1.91 -19.27
C ASP A 6 -9.13 1.71 -18.72
N GLU A 7 -8.15 2.32 -19.38
CA GLU A 7 -6.74 2.16 -18.99
C GLU A 7 -6.49 2.63 -17.54
N SER A 8 -7.17 3.69 -17.09
CA SER A 8 -7.05 4.20 -15.73
C SER A 8 -7.62 3.22 -14.70
N PHE A 9 -8.73 2.55 -15.04
CA PHE A 9 -9.26 1.47 -14.21
C PHE A 9 -8.26 0.32 -14.06
N GLU A 10 -7.66 -0.13 -15.17
CA GLU A 10 -6.69 -1.23 -15.13
C GLU A 10 -5.42 -0.88 -14.34
N GLU A 11 -4.97 0.38 -14.38
CA GLU A 11 -3.86 0.84 -13.55
C GLU A 11 -4.14 0.70 -12.06
N VAL A 12 -5.28 1.25 -11.59
CA VAL A 12 -5.69 1.16 -10.17
C VAL A 12 -5.90 -0.29 -9.77
N HIS A 13 -6.56 -1.06 -10.63
CA HIS A 13 -6.82 -2.48 -10.41
C HIS A 13 -5.53 -3.31 -10.31
N GLY A 14 -4.48 -2.95 -11.06
CA GLY A 14 -3.15 -3.54 -10.95
C GLY A 14 -2.53 -3.34 -9.57
N ILE A 15 -2.72 -2.16 -8.96
CA ILE A 15 -2.28 -1.88 -7.59
C ILE A 15 -3.07 -2.72 -6.59
N ILE A 16 -4.41 -2.77 -6.74
CA ILE A 16 -5.28 -3.53 -5.84
C ILE A 16 -4.93 -5.02 -5.84
N ARG A 17 -4.54 -5.60 -6.99
CA ARG A 17 -4.16 -7.02 -7.08
C ARG A 17 -2.76 -7.32 -6.58
N SER A 18 -1.96 -6.30 -6.27
CA SER A 18 -0.57 -6.48 -5.89
C SER A 18 -0.43 -6.95 -4.44
N ARG A 19 0.08 -8.16 -4.26
CA ARG A 19 0.48 -8.70 -2.96
C ARG A 19 1.36 -7.71 -2.19
N TRP A 20 1.23 -7.72 -0.86
CA TRP A 20 1.97 -6.91 0.12
C TRP A 20 1.55 -5.44 0.21
N ILE A 21 0.87 -4.88 -0.80
CA ILE A 21 0.39 -3.49 -0.70
C ILE A 21 -0.59 -3.30 0.46
N PRO A 22 -1.59 -4.19 0.67
CA PRO A 22 -2.50 -4.06 1.82
C PRO A 22 -1.73 -4.00 3.14
N GLU A 23 -0.82 -4.94 3.36
CA GLU A 23 -0.04 -5.08 4.59
C GLU A 23 0.94 -3.91 4.80
N ILE A 24 1.53 -3.38 3.72
CA ILE A 24 2.41 -2.19 3.78
C ILE A 24 1.62 -0.96 4.20
N LEU A 25 0.47 -0.70 3.58
CA LEU A 25 -0.36 0.45 3.94
C LEU A 25 -0.89 0.33 5.38
N ASP A 26 -1.32 -0.87 5.77
CA ASP A 26 -1.79 -1.13 7.13
C ASP A 26 -0.67 -0.94 8.17
N SER A 27 0.54 -1.42 7.88
CA SER A 27 1.72 -1.20 8.72
C SER A 27 2.03 0.28 8.91
N ILE A 28 2.03 1.09 7.84
CA ILE A 28 2.32 2.53 7.95
C ILE A 28 1.22 3.23 8.76
N LYS A 29 -0.05 2.89 8.54
CA LYS A 29 -1.17 3.43 9.31
C LYS A 29 -1.18 3.01 10.78
N ALA A 30 -0.53 1.88 11.11
CA ALA A 30 -0.27 1.45 12.47
C ALA A 30 0.89 2.21 13.15
N GLY A 31 1.57 3.12 12.44
CA GLY A 31 2.63 3.98 12.96
C GLY A 31 4.06 3.54 12.61
N ASN A 32 4.23 2.53 11.76
CA ASN A 32 5.54 2.11 11.28
C ASN A 32 5.94 2.96 10.07
N HIS A 33 6.68 4.03 10.30
CA HIS A 33 6.96 5.01 9.25
C HIS A 33 8.31 4.84 8.57
N SER A 34 9.26 4.12 9.16
CA SER A 34 10.55 3.87 8.52
C SER A 34 10.59 2.54 7.79
N TYR A 35 11.49 2.42 6.80
CA TYR A 35 11.70 1.17 6.07
C TYR A 35 11.91 -0.05 6.99
N GLY A 36 12.71 0.12 8.05
CA GLY A 36 13.01 -0.95 9.00
C GLY A 36 11.77 -1.37 9.79
N GLU A 37 11.00 -0.41 10.30
CA GLU A 37 9.77 -0.70 11.04
C GLU A 37 8.73 -1.41 10.17
N ILE A 38 8.59 -1.00 8.91
CA ILE A 38 7.66 -1.64 7.95
C ILE A 38 8.13 -3.05 7.60
N LEU A 39 9.45 -3.26 7.46
CA LEU A 39 10.00 -4.58 7.16
C LEU A 39 9.77 -5.55 8.31
N ASP A 40 9.98 -5.09 9.54
CA ASP A 40 9.90 -5.91 10.75
C ASP A 40 8.44 -6.22 11.14
N SER A 41 7.47 -5.41 10.71
CA SER A 41 6.05 -5.58 11.03
C SER A 41 5.31 -6.55 10.10
N ILE A 42 5.88 -6.90 8.94
CA ILE A 42 5.23 -7.73 7.92
C ILE A 42 5.97 -9.05 7.77
N ASP A 43 5.33 -10.12 8.25
CA ASP A 43 5.91 -11.45 8.15
C ASP A 43 6.15 -11.89 6.70
N TYR A 44 7.30 -12.52 6.47
CA TYR A 44 7.69 -13.16 5.21
C TYR A 44 7.89 -12.23 3.99
N ILE A 45 7.81 -10.91 4.15
CA ILE A 45 8.22 -9.99 3.07
C ILE A 45 9.75 -9.91 3.02
N SER A 46 10.32 -9.94 1.81
CA SER A 46 11.75 -9.71 1.64
C SER A 46 12.04 -8.22 1.51
N GLY A 47 13.23 -7.78 1.91
CA GLY A 47 13.63 -6.37 1.74
C GLY A 47 13.60 -5.91 0.27
N THR A 48 13.95 -6.79 -0.67
CA THR A 48 13.84 -6.50 -2.11
C THR A 48 12.40 -6.25 -2.54
N GLU A 49 11.47 -7.08 -2.07
CA GLU A 49 10.06 -6.94 -2.42
C GLU A 49 9.45 -5.71 -1.74
N LEU A 50 9.76 -5.47 -0.46
CA LEU A 50 9.34 -4.25 0.24
C LEU A 50 9.80 -2.98 -0.51
N ASN A 51 11.09 -2.89 -0.84
CA ASN A 51 11.63 -1.75 -1.57
C ASN A 51 10.91 -1.57 -2.93
N ARG A 52 10.65 -2.66 -3.66
CA ARG A 52 9.92 -2.61 -4.93
C ARG A 52 8.50 -2.05 -4.76
N LYS A 53 7.78 -2.44 -3.70
CA LYS A 53 6.43 -1.96 -3.42
C LYS A 53 6.41 -0.51 -2.94
N LEU A 54 7.32 -0.13 -2.05
CA LEU A 54 7.43 1.26 -1.59
C LEU A 54 7.71 2.19 -2.78
N ASN A 55 8.62 1.81 -3.68
CA ASN A 55 8.90 2.61 -4.88
C ASN A 55 7.67 2.72 -5.80
N LEU A 56 6.93 1.63 -6.02
CA LEU A 56 5.69 1.67 -6.79
C LEU A 56 4.65 2.62 -6.15
N LEU A 57 4.47 2.54 -4.84
CA LEU A 57 3.50 3.37 -4.12
C LEU A 57 3.90 4.85 -4.12
N VAL A 58 5.19 5.16 -4.02
CA VAL A 58 5.71 6.52 -4.17
C VAL A 58 5.53 7.03 -5.60
N GLU A 59 5.86 6.22 -6.61
CA GLU A 59 5.66 6.57 -8.02
C GLU A 59 4.20 6.91 -8.33
N LYS A 60 3.27 6.13 -7.76
CA LYS A 60 1.82 6.34 -7.92
C LYS A 60 1.26 7.41 -6.99
N ARG A 61 2.08 8.10 -6.17
CA ARG A 61 1.64 9.11 -5.19
C ARG A 61 0.62 8.57 -4.18
N ALA A 62 0.68 7.27 -3.87
CA ALA A 62 -0.03 6.68 -2.75
C ALA A 62 0.73 6.85 -1.43
N LEU A 63 2.05 6.98 -1.51
CA LEU A 63 2.92 7.32 -0.38
C LEU A 63 3.77 8.54 -0.70
N GLU A 64 4.12 9.31 0.31
CA GLU A 64 5.22 10.27 0.28
C GLU A 64 6.43 9.65 0.98
N LYS A 65 7.62 9.80 0.39
CA LYS A 65 8.90 9.44 1.02
C LYS A 65 9.63 10.72 1.42
N ARG A 66 9.89 10.89 2.72
CA ARG A 66 10.68 11.98 3.28
C ARG A 66 12.00 11.42 3.82
N GLU A 67 13.09 12.17 3.70
CA GLU A 67 14.38 11.78 4.29
C GLU A 67 14.57 12.59 5.58
N GLU A 68 14.50 11.93 6.73
CA GLU A 68 14.69 12.54 8.05
C GLU A 68 15.90 11.88 8.74
N SER A 69 16.93 12.67 9.08
CA SER A 69 18.09 12.20 9.85
C SER A 69 18.76 10.93 9.30
N ASN A 70 18.99 10.86 7.98
CA ASN A 70 19.51 9.69 7.25
C ASN A 70 18.62 8.44 7.31
N ARG A 71 17.34 8.59 7.61
CA ARG A 71 16.34 7.53 7.54
C ARG A 71 15.21 7.96 6.62
N SER A 72 14.74 7.02 5.83
CA SER A 72 13.55 7.21 5.02
C SER A 72 12.31 7.06 5.90
N HIS A 73 11.43 8.05 5.84
CA HIS A 73 10.12 8.11 6.47
C HIS A 73 9.04 8.06 5.38
N TYR A 74 7.96 7.33 5.63
CA TYR A 74 6.86 7.11 4.70
C TYR A 74 5.55 7.53 5.33
N ASP A 75 4.78 8.36 4.60
CA ASP A 75 3.44 8.79 4.98
C ASP A 75 2.44 8.41 3.89
N VAL A 76 1.24 8.04 4.32
CA VAL A 76 0.14 7.68 3.42
C VAL A 76 -0.50 8.96 2.88
N LEU A 77 -0.64 9.03 1.55
CA LEU A 77 -1.34 10.11 0.86
C LEU A 77 -2.80 9.72 0.58
N GLU A 78 -3.60 10.66 0.08
CA GLU A 78 -5.04 10.45 -0.19
C GLU A 78 -5.33 9.18 -1.00
N LEU A 79 -4.59 8.91 -2.08
CA LEU A 79 -4.75 7.67 -2.85
C LEU A 79 -4.42 6.42 -2.01
N GLY A 80 -3.41 6.48 -1.15
CA GLY A 80 -3.06 5.36 -0.27
C GLY A 80 -4.13 5.11 0.79
N GLU A 81 -4.77 6.16 1.31
CA GLU A 81 -5.91 6.07 2.22
C GLU A 81 -7.11 5.38 1.55
N ASP A 82 -7.44 5.78 0.32
CA ASP A 82 -8.51 5.16 -0.46
C ASP A 82 -8.22 3.69 -0.76
N LEU A 83 -6.98 3.36 -1.14
CA LEU A 83 -6.56 1.97 -1.35
C LEU A 83 -6.68 1.14 -0.07
N HIS A 84 -6.25 1.68 1.07
CA HIS A 84 -6.38 1.02 2.37
C HIS A 84 -7.84 0.72 2.70
N HIS A 85 -8.76 1.68 2.52
CA HIS A 85 -10.20 1.45 2.70
C HIS A 85 -10.75 0.36 1.76
N ILE A 86 -10.32 0.34 0.50
CA ILE A 86 -10.72 -0.73 -0.45
C ILE A 86 -10.26 -2.09 0.06
N PHE A 87 -9.03 -2.22 0.57
CA PHE A 87 -8.54 -3.49 1.11
C PHE A 87 -9.34 -3.97 2.32
N TYR A 88 -9.72 -3.06 3.23
CA TYR A 88 -10.61 -3.41 4.34
C TYR A 88 -11.93 -3.99 3.84
N HIS A 89 -12.57 -3.34 2.86
CA HIS A 89 -13.80 -3.87 2.27
C HIS A 89 -13.60 -5.23 1.58
N LEU A 90 -12.46 -5.46 0.94
CA LEU A 90 -12.16 -6.78 0.35
C LEU A 90 -11.99 -7.86 1.41
N VAL A 91 -11.41 -7.53 2.58
CA VAL A 91 -11.32 -8.45 3.72
C VAL A 91 -12.71 -8.73 4.30
N GLU A 92 -13.55 -7.71 4.51
CA GLU A 92 -14.94 -7.88 4.97
C GLU A 92 -15.75 -8.78 4.02
N LEU A 93 -15.58 -8.61 2.70
CA LEU A 93 -16.22 -9.45 1.69
C LEU A 93 -15.72 -10.89 1.75
N LYS A 94 -14.42 -11.08 1.93
CA LYS A 94 -13.85 -12.41 2.15
C LYS A 94 -14.51 -13.05 3.37
N GLU A 95 -14.45 -12.42 4.54
CA GLU A 95 -15.01 -12.97 5.79
C GLU A 95 -16.51 -13.27 5.72
N LYS A 96 -17.26 -12.48 4.96
CA LYS A 96 -18.71 -12.64 4.85
C LYS A 96 -19.14 -13.73 3.87
N TYR A 97 -18.36 -13.98 2.83
CA TYR A 97 -18.79 -14.80 1.68
C TYR A 97 -17.86 -15.97 1.33
N PHE A 98 -16.66 -16.06 1.91
CA PHE A 98 -15.63 -17.07 1.59
C PHE A 98 -14.99 -17.65 2.85
#